data_AF-A0A218XCH1-F1
#
_entry.id   AF-A0A218XCH1-F1
#
_cell.length_a   1.000
_cell.length_b   1.000
_cell.length_c   1.000
_cell.angle_alpha   90.00
_cell.angle_beta   90.00
_cell.angle_gamma   90.00
#
_symmetry.space_group_name_H-M   'P 1'
#
loop_
_entity.id
_entity.type
_entity.pdbx_description
1 polymer ?
#
loop_
_entity_poly.entity_id
_entity_poly.type
_entity_poly.pdbx_seq_one_letter_code
_entity_poly.pdbx_strand_id
1 'polypeptide(L)'
;MATCRGMIVYKLYRALSYGLSPLVHLHLRWRKFRGLEHPLRWPERLGRASASRPPGPLLWVHAVSLGEGMAVIPVIKQCMQQRPDFNILMTTTTLSAFEVIKDKLPTGVLYQFAPIDTPMAMDAFIGYWKPDAIILVESELWPNLILSASENGIALALINARMSAKSLRRWSGSLLLPLVSLLLSRFSLIIPLAIRFQLLQAPPFVINFSSDLKYGECNVSTEEVSCINDLKLQLAHKKVWMASSIHSGEEEGELGQLYSLTSIAVVGGSFFPGLAGHNLSEAAAAGCAVFTGKN
;
A
#
# COMPACT_ATOMS: atom_id res chain seq x y z
N MET A 1 -9.82 30.82 2.48
CA MET A 1 -11.01 30.28 3.19
C MET A 1 -11.01 28.75 3.32
N ALA A 2 -10.67 27.99 2.27
CA ALA A 2 -10.64 26.51 2.31
C ALA A 2 -9.62 25.96 3.33
N THR A 3 -8.41 26.54 3.41
CA THR A 3 -7.38 26.16 4.39
C THR A 3 -7.84 26.35 5.84
N CYS A 4 -8.50 27.47 6.16
CA CYS A 4 -9.01 27.73 7.51
C CYS A 4 -10.11 26.73 7.91
N ARG A 5 -11.02 26.39 6.99
CA ARG A 5 -12.05 25.36 7.21
C ARG A 5 -11.43 23.97 7.36
N GLY A 6 -10.48 23.61 6.50
CA GLY A 6 -9.73 22.36 6.61
C GLY A 6 -9.02 22.23 7.96
N MET A 7 -8.46 23.32 8.47
CA MET A 7 -7.79 23.35 9.77
C MET A 7 -8.75 23.09 10.95
N ILE A 8 -9.99 23.57 10.87
CA ILE A 8 -11.02 23.28 11.87
C ILE A 8 -11.39 21.79 11.84
N VAL A 9 -11.63 21.22 10.65
CA VAL A 9 -11.95 19.79 10.50
C VAL A 9 -10.79 18.92 10.99
N TYR A 10 -9.55 19.31 10.70
CA TYR A 10 -8.37 18.64 11.24
C TYR A 10 -8.30 18.73 12.77
N LYS A 11 -8.48 19.91 13.37
CA LYS A 11 -8.44 20.04 14.84
C LYS A 11 -9.48 19.17 15.52
N LEU A 12 -10.68 19.06 14.93
CA LEU A 12 -11.71 18.13 15.40
C LEU A 12 -11.25 16.68 15.26
N TYR A 13 -10.70 16.28 14.11
CA TYR A 13 -10.14 14.94 13.90
C TYR A 13 -9.01 14.62 14.90
N ARG A 14 -8.08 15.56 15.12
CA ARG A 14 -6.96 15.45 16.07
C ARG A 14 -7.47 15.29 17.51
N ALA A 15 -8.47 16.08 17.92
CA ALA A 15 -9.08 15.98 19.24
C ALA A 15 -9.82 14.65 19.44
N LEU A 16 -10.60 14.21 18.46
CA LEU A 16 -11.32 12.94 18.50
C LEU A 16 -10.36 11.75 18.55
N SER A 17 -9.34 11.73 17.69
CA SER A 17 -8.32 10.67 17.67
C SER A 17 -7.49 10.64 18.95
N TYR A 18 -7.22 11.79 19.58
CA TYR A 18 -6.60 11.86 20.90
C TYR A 18 -7.52 11.27 21.99
N GLY A 19 -8.79 11.70 22.04
CA GLY A 19 -9.76 11.21 23.02
C GLY A 19 -10.05 9.71 22.90
N LEU A 20 -10.03 9.17 21.68
CA LEU A 20 -10.21 7.75 21.41
C LEU A 20 -8.92 6.92 21.62
N SER A 21 -7.77 7.55 21.88
CA SER A 21 -6.50 6.83 22.00
C SER A 21 -6.51 5.71 23.06
N PRO A 22 -7.11 5.85 24.26
CA PRO A 22 -7.15 4.74 25.22
C PRO A 22 -7.92 3.52 24.70
N LEU A 23 -9.00 3.75 23.94
CA LEU A 23 -9.78 2.68 23.30
C LEU A 23 -8.99 2.02 22.18
N VAL A 24 -8.23 2.79 21.41
CA VAL A 24 -7.32 2.26 20.38
C VAL A 24 -6.22 1.40 21.01
N HIS A 25 -5.64 1.83 22.14
CA HIS A 25 -4.68 1.01 22.88
C HIS A 25 -5.28 -0.32 23.35
N LEU A 26 -6.50 -0.30 23.89
CA LEU A 26 -7.21 -1.51 24.30
C LEU A 26 -7.52 -2.41 23.10
N HIS A 27 -7.96 -1.82 21.99
CA HIS A 27 -8.21 -2.54 20.74
C HIS A 27 -6.96 -3.23 20.21
N LEU A 28 -5.80 -2.57 20.22
CA LEU A 28 -4.52 -3.17 19.84
C LEU A 28 -4.12 -4.34 20.75
N ARG A 29 -4.33 -4.22 22.06
CA ARG A 29 -4.09 -5.32 23.00
C ARG A 29 -5.00 -6.51 22.72
N TRP A 30 -6.27 -6.26 22.40
CA TRP A 30 -7.20 -7.31 21.99
C TRP A 30 -6.80 -7.95 20.66
N ARG A 31 -6.38 -7.16 19.66
CA ARG A 31 -5.87 -7.69 18.39
C ARG A 31 -4.61 -8.53 18.57
N LYS A 32 -3.70 -8.13 19.47
CA LYS A 32 -2.54 -8.93 19.89
C LYS A 32 -2.99 -10.27 20.47
N PHE A 33 -3.96 -10.27 21.38
CA PHE A 33 -4.50 -11.51 21.95
C PHE A 33 -5.08 -12.45 20.88
N ARG A 34 -5.66 -11.88 19.81
CA ARG A 34 -6.16 -12.64 18.65
C ARG A 34 -5.09 -13.05 17.63
N GLY A 35 -3.82 -12.77 17.88
CA GLY A 35 -2.73 -13.09 16.94
C GLY A 35 -2.72 -12.21 15.67
N LEU A 36 -3.43 -11.08 15.68
CA LEU A 36 -3.49 -10.15 14.54
C LEU A 36 -2.39 -9.07 14.58
N GLU A 37 -1.60 -9.03 15.64
CA GLU A 37 -0.47 -8.12 15.86
C GLU A 37 0.75 -8.92 16.29
N HIS A 38 1.94 -8.41 15.97
CA HIS A 38 3.19 -9.07 16.34
C HIS A 38 3.36 -9.13 17.88
N PRO A 39 3.72 -10.30 18.47
CA PRO A 39 3.74 -10.48 19.93
C PRO A 39 4.67 -9.51 20.68
N LEU A 40 5.87 -9.29 20.15
CA LEU A 40 6.89 -8.39 20.73
C LEU A 40 6.83 -6.95 20.19
N ARG A 41 6.62 -6.79 18.88
CA ARG A 41 6.75 -5.52 18.15
C ARG A 41 5.46 -4.69 18.05
N TRP A 42 4.33 -5.16 18.58
CA TRP A 42 3.08 -4.38 18.61
C TRP A 42 3.21 -2.94 19.19
N PRO A 43 4.14 -2.61 20.13
CA PRO A 43 4.26 -1.22 20.61
C PRO A 43 4.72 -0.24 19.53
N GLU A 44 5.26 -0.72 18.41
CA GLU A 44 5.58 0.09 17.24
C GLU A 44 4.36 0.80 16.66
N ARG A 45 3.18 0.17 16.75
CA ARG A 45 1.89 0.77 16.38
C ARG A 45 1.56 1.99 17.25
N LEU A 46 2.22 2.14 18.39
CA LEU A 46 2.09 3.29 19.31
C LEU A 46 3.22 4.32 19.14
N GLY A 47 3.99 4.22 18.06
CA GLY A 47 5.13 5.12 17.79
C GLY A 47 6.40 4.78 18.56
N ARG A 48 6.48 3.63 19.23
CA ARG A 48 7.67 3.20 19.97
C ARG A 48 8.58 2.40 19.06
N ALA A 49 9.75 2.96 18.73
CA ALA A 49 10.69 2.28 17.85
C ALA A 49 11.30 1.03 18.51
N SER A 50 11.48 -0.03 17.72
CA SER A 50 12.21 -1.25 18.15
C SER A 50 13.66 -1.27 17.69
N ALA A 51 14.06 -0.33 16.84
CA ALA A 51 15.41 -0.19 16.33
C ALA A 51 15.97 1.19 16.65
N SER A 52 17.28 1.26 16.88
CA SER A 52 17.97 2.53 17.10
C SER A 52 17.99 3.36 15.83
N ARG A 53 17.64 4.65 15.95
CA ARG A 53 17.78 5.60 14.85
C ARG A 53 19.27 5.77 14.47
N PRO A 54 19.68 5.42 13.24
CA PRO A 54 21.02 5.70 12.76
C PRO A 54 21.23 7.20 12.58
N PRO A 55 22.47 7.70 12.70
CA PRO A 55 22.80 9.10 12.42
C PRO A 55 22.68 9.38 10.91
N GLY A 56 22.42 10.65 10.58
CA GLY A 56 22.32 11.12 9.21
C GLY A 56 20.88 11.23 8.69
N PRO A 57 20.72 11.57 7.40
CA PRO A 57 19.41 11.77 6.80
C PRO A 57 18.61 10.48 6.74
N LEU A 58 17.29 10.57 6.88
CA LEU A 58 16.35 9.45 6.88
C LEU A 58 15.18 9.70 5.92
N LEU A 59 15.01 8.79 4.98
CA LEU A 59 13.84 8.69 4.13
C LEU A 59 12.85 7.67 4.73
N TRP A 60 11.65 8.12 5.07
CA TRP A 60 10.58 7.23 5.52
C TRP A 60 9.67 6.84 4.35
N VAL A 61 9.61 5.56 4.02
CA VAL A 61 8.70 4.99 3.01
C VAL A 61 7.54 4.26 3.70
N HIS A 62 6.32 4.68 3.44
CA HIS A 62 5.12 4.11 4.05
C HIS A 62 4.23 3.43 3.00
N ALA A 63 4.01 2.13 3.20
CA ALA A 63 3.14 1.30 2.38
C ALA A 63 2.22 0.49 3.30
N VAL A 64 0.91 0.69 3.25
CA VAL A 64 -0.03 0.10 4.20
C VAL A 64 -0.23 -1.39 3.97
N SER A 65 -0.25 -1.81 2.71
CA SER A 65 -0.55 -3.17 2.29
C SER A 65 0.68 -3.94 1.77
N LEU A 66 0.53 -5.27 1.66
CA LEU A 66 1.55 -6.13 1.04
C LEU A 66 1.80 -5.74 -0.42
N GLY A 67 0.75 -5.43 -1.19
CA GLY A 67 0.87 -5.05 -2.59
C GLY A 67 1.64 -3.75 -2.79
N GLU A 68 1.33 -2.73 -2.00
CA GLU A 68 2.06 -1.45 -2.00
C GLU A 68 3.52 -1.65 -1.57
N GLY A 69 3.74 -2.46 -0.54
CA GLY A 69 5.08 -2.72 -0.03
C GLY A 69 5.96 -3.44 -1.04
N MET A 70 5.41 -4.43 -1.77
CA MET A 70 6.10 -5.09 -2.87
C MET A 70 6.41 -4.11 -4.02
N ALA A 71 5.47 -3.23 -4.35
CA ALA A 71 5.63 -2.26 -5.44
C ALA A 71 6.70 -1.19 -5.16
N VAL A 72 6.98 -0.88 -3.88
CA VAL A 72 7.95 0.17 -3.51
C VAL A 72 9.38 -0.36 -3.33
N ILE A 73 9.60 -1.68 -3.26
CA ILE A 73 10.95 -2.26 -3.11
C ILE A 73 11.92 -1.82 -4.23
N PRO A 74 11.55 -1.82 -5.53
CA PRO A 74 12.43 -1.32 -6.60
C PRO A 74 12.77 0.16 -6.42
N VAL A 75 11.80 0.98 -5.99
CA VAL A 75 12.03 2.40 -5.69
C VAL A 75 13.04 2.56 -4.55
N ILE A 76 12.91 1.78 -3.48
CA ILE A 76 13.86 1.77 -2.36
C ILE A 76 15.26 1.40 -2.85
N LYS A 77 15.40 0.35 -3.67
CA LYS A 77 16.70 -0.05 -4.24
C LYS A 77 17.34 1.08 -5.04
N GLN A 78 16.56 1.74 -5.89
CA GLN A 78 17.06 2.85 -6.70
C GLN A 78 17.46 4.06 -5.82
N CYS A 79 16.69 4.37 -4.78
CA CYS A 79 17.04 5.42 -3.82
C CYS A 79 18.37 5.11 -3.12
N MET A 80 18.60 3.87 -2.69
CA MET A 80 19.87 3.47 -2.07
C MET A 80 21.06 3.60 -3.02
N GLN A 81 20.87 3.28 -4.30
CA GLN A 81 21.92 3.41 -5.31
C GLN A 81 22.26 4.88 -5.60
N GLN A 82 21.25 5.74 -5.71
CA GLN A 82 21.45 7.16 -6.02
C GLN A 82 21.88 7.99 -4.82
N ARG A 83 21.46 7.61 -3.60
CA ARG A 83 21.73 8.32 -2.34
C ARG A 83 22.14 7.33 -1.25
N PRO A 84 23.36 6.77 -1.34
CA PRO A 84 23.88 5.84 -0.34
C PRO A 84 24.10 6.50 1.03
N ASP A 85 24.06 7.84 1.10
CA ASP A 85 24.12 8.63 2.32
C ASP A 85 22.82 8.60 3.14
N PHE A 86 21.71 8.14 2.55
CA PHE A 86 20.39 8.13 3.19
C PHE A 86 20.10 6.81 3.90
N ASN A 87 19.66 6.90 5.15
CA ASN A 87 19.02 5.79 5.82
C ASN A 87 17.59 5.66 5.31
N ILE A 88 17.10 4.44 5.11
CA ILE A 88 15.71 4.21 4.70
C ILE A 88 14.96 3.47 5.79
N LEU A 89 13.83 4.03 6.21
CA LEU A 89 12.85 3.38 7.08
C LEU A 89 11.63 3.02 6.27
N MET A 90 11.35 1.73 6.10
CA MET A 90 10.10 1.26 5.55
C MET A 90 9.11 0.94 6.67
N THR A 91 7.83 1.23 6.43
CA THR A 91 6.76 0.82 7.35
C THR A 91 5.57 0.21 6.65
N THR A 92 4.98 -0.80 7.30
CA THR A 92 3.70 -1.42 6.92
C THR A 92 2.77 -1.53 8.10
N THR A 93 1.49 -1.81 7.86
CA THR A 93 0.49 -1.87 8.95
C THR A 93 0.11 -3.28 9.36
N THR A 94 0.10 -4.24 8.43
CA THR A 94 -0.43 -5.58 8.69
C THR A 94 0.68 -6.58 9.00
N LEU A 95 0.38 -7.53 9.89
CA LEU A 95 1.28 -8.64 10.21
C LEU A 95 1.60 -9.48 8.97
N SER A 96 0.61 -9.72 8.10
CA SER A 96 0.83 -10.47 6.86
C SER A 96 1.78 -9.78 5.89
N ALA A 97 1.71 -8.45 5.76
CA ALA A 97 2.67 -7.69 4.96
C ALA A 97 4.06 -7.74 5.59
N PHE A 98 4.14 -7.63 6.92
CA PHE A 98 5.40 -7.73 7.66
C PHE A 98 6.14 -9.05 7.39
N GLU A 99 5.46 -10.18 7.54
CA GLU A 99 6.08 -11.51 7.39
C GLU A 99 6.66 -11.74 5.99
N VAL A 100 6.05 -11.18 4.94
CA VAL A 100 6.52 -11.37 3.55
C VAL A 100 7.61 -10.35 3.18
N ILE A 101 7.46 -9.09 3.59
CA ILE A 101 8.35 -8.00 3.14
C ILE A 101 9.68 -8.03 3.89
N LYS A 102 9.72 -8.47 5.15
CA LYS A 102 10.95 -8.51 5.95
C LYS A 102 12.10 -9.27 5.26
N ASP A 103 11.77 -10.31 4.50
CA ASP A 103 12.74 -11.17 3.81
C ASP A 103 13.07 -10.70 2.39
N LYS A 104 12.34 -9.69 1.88
CA LYS A 104 12.52 -9.15 0.52
C LYS A 104 13.15 -7.76 0.49
N LEU A 105 13.26 -7.11 1.65
CA LEU A 105 13.87 -5.79 1.76
C LEU A 105 15.40 -5.88 1.55
N PRO A 106 16.00 -4.89 0.85
CA PRO A 106 17.45 -4.79 0.76
C PRO A 106 18.11 -4.67 2.13
N THR A 107 19.33 -5.20 2.26
CA THR A 107 20.14 -5.06 3.47
C THR A 107 20.39 -3.59 3.80
N GLY A 108 20.18 -3.20 5.06
CA GLY A 108 20.36 -1.82 5.53
C GLY A 108 19.07 -0.99 5.58
N VAL A 109 17.95 -1.49 5.03
CA VAL A 109 16.65 -0.85 5.22
C VAL A 109 16.09 -1.21 6.59
N LEU A 110 15.75 -0.19 7.38
CA LEU A 110 15.05 -0.36 8.64
C LEU A 110 13.59 -0.67 8.35
N TYR A 111 13.03 -1.67 9.05
CA TYR A 111 11.64 -2.07 8.84
C TYR A 111 10.86 -2.10 10.14
N GLN A 112 9.72 -1.41 10.19
CA GLN A 112 8.90 -1.26 11.39
C GLN A 112 7.40 -1.24 11.06
N PHE A 113 6.55 -1.63 12.00
CA PHE A 113 5.12 -1.32 11.89
C PHE A 113 4.88 0.19 11.96
N ALA A 114 4.02 0.69 11.08
CA ALA A 114 3.61 2.10 11.07
C ALA A 114 2.84 2.44 12.37
N PRO A 115 3.02 3.64 12.93
CA PRO A 115 2.21 4.11 14.04
C PRO A 115 0.74 4.22 13.62
N ILE A 116 -0.18 4.08 14.56
CA ILE A 116 -1.57 4.46 14.32
C ILE A 116 -1.66 5.98 14.21
N ASP A 117 -2.54 6.48 13.33
CA ASP A 117 -2.79 7.90 13.11
C ASP A 117 -3.52 8.59 14.29
N THR A 118 -2.92 8.50 15.48
CA THR A 118 -3.29 9.24 16.69
C THR A 118 -2.20 10.25 16.98
N PRO A 119 -2.50 11.40 17.59
CA PRO A 119 -1.52 12.45 17.80
C PRO A 119 -0.33 11.96 18.63
N MET A 120 -0.59 11.25 19.72
CA MET A 120 0.44 10.72 20.62
C MET A 120 1.38 9.72 19.93
N ALA A 121 0.85 8.77 19.15
CA ALA A 121 1.68 7.78 18.46
C ALA A 121 2.46 8.41 17.31
N MET A 122 1.83 9.30 16.54
CA MET A 122 2.48 9.94 15.40
C MET A 122 3.56 10.93 15.84
N ASP A 123 3.28 11.75 16.85
CA ASP A 123 4.25 12.71 17.39
C ASP A 123 5.43 11.98 18.05
N ALA A 124 5.19 10.86 18.74
CA ALA A 124 6.27 10.00 19.27
C ALA A 124 7.12 9.41 18.13
N PHE A 125 6.49 8.92 17.07
CA PHE A 125 7.18 8.34 15.92
C PHE A 125 8.03 9.37 15.18
N ILE A 126 7.45 10.50 14.79
CA ILE A 126 8.16 11.59 14.10
C ILE A 126 9.22 12.21 15.01
N GLY A 127 8.93 12.38 16.30
CA GLY A 127 9.88 12.94 17.26
C GLY A 127 11.12 12.06 17.48
N TYR A 128 10.95 10.73 17.42
CA TYR A 128 12.07 9.79 17.51
C TYR A 128 12.81 9.65 16.19
N TRP A 129 12.08 9.35 15.10
CA TRP A 129 12.66 9.04 13.80
C TRP A 129 13.08 10.27 13.00
N LYS A 130 12.55 11.46 13.27
CA LYS A 130 12.92 12.72 12.60
C LYS A 130 13.27 12.58 11.10
N PRO A 131 12.36 12.04 10.27
CA PRO A 131 12.66 11.85 8.85
C PRO A 131 12.82 13.19 8.14
N ASP A 132 13.69 13.23 7.14
CA ASP A 132 13.92 14.41 6.29
C ASP A 132 12.89 14.46 5.15
N ALA A 133 12.45 13.28 4.70
CA ALA A 133 11.40 13.13 3.72
C ALA A 133 10.55 11.88 3.98
N ILE A 134 9.29 11.94 3.53
CA ILE A 134 8.32 10.85 3.63
C ILE A 134 7.74 10.56 2.24
N ILE A 135 7.75 9.29 1.86
CA ILE A 135 7.08 8.77 0.67
C ILE A 135 5.89 7.94 1.12
N LEU A 136 4.69 8.42 0.80
CA LEU A 136 3.43 7.68 0.96
C LEU A 136 3.10 6.97 -0.35
N VAL A 137 2.64 5.73 -0.27
CA VAL A 137 2.28 4.93 -1.44
C VAL A 137 0.76 4.83 -1.58
N GLU A 138 0.25 4.95 -2.81
CA GLU A 138 -1.18 4.87 -3.16
C GLU A 138 -2.11 5.92 -2.52
N SER A 139 -2.89 5.57 -1.50
CA SER A 139 -4.06 6.35 -1.06
C SER A 139 -4.01 6.78 0.40
N GLU A 140 -2.81 6.87 0.96
CA GLU A 140 -2.62 7.03 2.41
C GLU A 140 -2.70 8.50 2.86
N LEU A 141 -3.94 9.00 2.93
CA LEU A 141 -4.25 10.36 3.37
C LEU A 141 -4.52 10.41 4.89
N TRP A 142 -3.48 10.15 5.70
CA TRP A 142 -3.55 10.15 7.16
C TRP A 142 -3.38 11.56 7.72
N PRO A 143 -4.42 12.19 8.32
CA PRO A 143 -4.36 13.59 8.69
C PRO A 143 -3.30 13.91 9.74
N ASN A 144 -3.11 13.07 10.77
CA ASN A 144 -2.09 13.36 11.79
C ASN A 144 -0.68 13.18 11.22
N LEU A 145 -0.44 12.15 10.41
CA LEU A 145 0.82 11.95 9.68
C LEU A 145 1.19 13.18 8.83
N ILE A 146 0.31 13.55 7.90
CA ILE A 146 0.60 14.57 6.89
C ILE A 146 0.82 15.94 7.55
N LEU A 147 -0.03 16.31 8.50
CA LEU A 147 0.07 17.62 9.13
C LEU A 147 1.20 17.67 10.16
N SER A 148 1.42 16.62 10.96
CA SER A 148 2.57 16.58 11.87
C SER A 148 3.89 16.58 11.10
N ALA A 149 4.00 15.87 9.98
CA ALA A 149 5.17 15.91 9.10
C ALA A 149 5.40 17.32 8.53
N SER A 150 4.36 17.95 7.98
CA SER A 150 4.45 19.30 7.42
C SER A 150 4.81 20.35 8.46
N GLU A 151 4.27 20.25 9.68
CA GLU A 151 4.58 21.15 10.81
C GLU A 151 6.04 21.01 11.28
N ASN A 152 6.64 19.83 11.13
CA ASN A 152 8.05 19.57 11.41
C ASN A 152 8.98 19.86 10.22
N GLY A 153 8.47 20.45 9.13
CA GLY A 153 9.28 20.82 7.96
C GLY A 153 9.72 19.63 7.10
N ILE A 154 9.05 18.48 7.24
CA ILE A 154 9.41 17.24 6.54
C ILE A 154 8.80 17.25 5.14
N ALA A 155 9.60 16.95 4.12
CA ALA A 155 9.12 16.90 2.73
C ALA A 155 8.21 15.69 2.51
N LEU A 156 7.06 15.88 1.85
CA LEU A 156 6.06 14.84 1.62
C LEU A 156 5.91 14.54 0.13
N ALA A 157 6.01 13.27 -0.23
CA ALA A 157 5.71 12.76 -1.56
C ALA A 157 4.61 11.70 -1.49
N LEU A 158 3.66 11.74 -2.42
CA LEU A 158 2.67 10.68 -2.61
C LEU A 158 2.93 10.03 -3.96
N ILE A 159 3.29 8.75 -3.99
CA ILE A 159 3.61 8.02 -5.22
C ILE A 159 2.57 6.94 -5.52
N ASN A 160 2.43 6.60 -6.80
CA ASN A 160 1.42 5.66 -7.30
C ASN A 160 0.00 6.03 -6.87
N ALA A 161 -0.30 7.33 -6.78
CA ALA A 161 -1.49 7.80 -6.11
C ALA A 161 -2.74 7.30 -6.84
N ARG A 162 -3.51 6.46 -6.16
CA ARG A 162 -4.72 5.83 -6.69
C ARG A 162 -5.86 6.16 -5.78
N MET A 163 -7.02 6.53 -6.34
CA MET A 163 -8.22 6.76 -5.54
C MET A 163 -9.45 6.12 -6.18
N SER A 164 -10.16 5.29 -5.42
CA SER A 164 -11.41 4.67 -5.85
C SER A 164 -12.52 5.72 -6.01
N ALA A 165 -13.55 5.42 -6.80
CA ALA A 165 -14.68 6.34 -6.99
C ALA A 165 -15.44 6.59 -5.67
N LYS A 166 -15.53 5.56 -4.83
CA LYS A 166 -16.13 5.63 -3.49
C LYS A 166 -15.37 6.57 -2.57
N SER A 167 -14.03 6.46 -2.53
CA SER A 167 -13.18 7.35 -1.75
C SER A 167 -13.25 8.79 -2.27
N LEU A 168 -13.23 8.98 -3.60
CA LEU A 168 -13.40 10.29 -4.22
C LEU A 168 -14.72 10.95 -3.81
N ARG A 169 -15.85 10.22 -3.89
CA ARG A 169 -17.17 10.73 -3.49
C ARG A 169 -17.24 11.11 -2.01
N ARG A 170 -16.54 10.36 -1.15
CA ARG A 170 -16.45 10.67 0.29
C ARG A 170 -15.65 11.95 0.51
N TRP A 171 -14.48 12.05 -0.11
CA TRP A 171 -13.59 13.20 0.02
C TRP A 171 -14.14 14.46 -0.65
N SER A 172 -14.97 14.34 -1.69
CA SER A 172 -15.61 15.47 -2.36
C SER A 172 -16.81 16.05 -1.60
N GLY A 173 -17.24 15.43 -0.50
CA GLY A 173 -18.29 15.97 0.36
C GLY A 173 -17.90 17.32 0.97
N SER A 174 -18.88 18.22 1.16
CA SER A 174 -18.66 19.60 1.63
C SER A 174 -17.90 19.71 2.96
N LEU A 175 -18.03 18.71 3.83
CA LEU A 175 -17.33 18.64 5.11
C LEU A 175 -15.85 18.23 4.96
N LEU A 176 -15.55 17.27 4.08
CA LEU A 176 -14.21 16.66 3.96
C LEU A 176 -13.36 17.29 2.85
N LEU A 177 -13.98 17.95 1.87
CA LEU A 177 -13.28 18.62 0.78
C LEU A 177 -12.28 19.68 1.29
N PRO A 178 -12.59 20.53 2.29
CA PRO A 178 -11.62 21.45 2.85
C PRO A 178 -10.44 20.75 3.54
N LEU A 179 -10.68 19.59 4.18
CA LEU A 179 -9.63 18.81 4.83
C LEU A 179 -8.70 18.19 3.78
N VAL A 180 -9.24 17.50 2.78
CA VAL A 180 -8.39 16.84 1.78
C VAL A 180 -7.61 17.83 0.93
N SER A 181 -8.22 18.98 0.59
CA SER A 181 -7.51 20.08 -0.08
C SER A 181 -6.34 20.59 0.78
N LEU A 182 -6.56 20.76 2.09
CA LEU A 182 -5.49 21.11 3.02
C LEU A 182 -4.39 20.04 3.07
N LEU A 183 -4.74 18.75 3.17
CA LEU A 183 -3.77 17.66 3.21
C LEU A 183 -2.93 17.62 1.92
N LEU A 184 -3.59 17.68 0.76
CA LEU A 184 -2.94 17.64 -0.55
C LEU A 184 -2.03 18.86 -0.77
N SER A 185 -2.35 20.02 -0.17
CA SER A 185 -1.50 21.21 -0.22
C SER A 185 -0.17 21.07 0.51
N ARG A 186 0.01 20.05 1.37
CA ARG A 186 1.25 19.81 2.11
C ARG A 186 2.26 18.93 1.39
N PHE A 187 1.85 18.30 0.28
CA PHE A 187 2.76 17.49 -0.51
C PHE A 187 3.65 18.37 -1.39
N SER A 188 4.93 18.02 -1.45
CA SER A 188 5.90 18.58 -2.38
C SER A 188 5.83 17.88 -3.74
N LEU A 189 5.38 16.61 -3.76
CA LEU A 189 5.23 15.81 -4.96
C LEU A 189 4.02 14.87 -4.84
N ILE A 190 3.18 14.80 -5.88
CA ILE A 190 2.11 13.82 -6.03
C ILE A 190 2.26 13.18 -7.40
N ILE A 191 2.38 11.86 -7.45
CA ILE A 191 2.46 11.08 -8.68
C ILE A 191 1.22 10.22 -8.82
N PRO A 192 0.16 10.69 -9.49
CA PRO A 192 -1.09 9.96 -9.61
C PRO A 192 -1.12 9.02 -10.83
N LEU A 193 -1.84 7.91 -10.67
CA LEU A 193 -2.19 7.01 -11.77
C LEU A 193 -3.38 7.49 -12.60
N ALA A 194 -4.17 8.42 -12.06
CA ALA A 194 -5.35 8.95 -12.72
C ALA A 194 -5.61 10.41 -12.33
N ILE A 195 -6.34 11.14 -13.18
CA ILE A 195 -6.62 12.59 -13.07
C ILE A 195 -7.47 12.97 -11.83
N ARG A 196 -7.89 12.00 -11.01
CA ARG A 196 -8.85 12.18 -9.90
C ARG A 196 -8.39 13.13 -8.78
N PHE A 197 -7.08 13.38 -8.62
CA PHE A 197 -6.57 14.27 -7.57
C PHE A 197 -6.77 15.76 -7.89
N GLN A 198 -6.86 16.14 -9.18
CA GLN A 198 -7.21 17.51 -9.57
C GLN A 198 -8.63 17.88 -9.08
N LEU A 199 -9.55 16.91 -9.09
CA LEU A 199 -10.92 17.09 -8.59
C LEU A 199 -10.98 17.32 -7.07
N LEU A 200 -9.93 16.96 -6.32
CA LEU A 200 -9.79 17.20 -4.89
C LEU A 200 -9.02 18.48 -4.56
N GLN A 201 -8.79 19.35 -5.55
CA GLN A 201 -8.05 20.61 -5.38
C GLN A 201 -6.59 20.40 -4.95
N ALA A 202 -5.96 19.30 -5.39
CA ALA A 202 -4.50 19.18 -5.31
C ALA A 202 -3.83 20.32 -6.13
N PRO A 203 -2.79 20.98 -5.61
CA PRO A 203 -2.10 22.03 -6.36
C PRO A 203 -1.52 21.48 -7.68
N PRO A 204 -1.82 22.07 -8.85
CA PRO A 204 -1.42 21.51 -10.14
C PRO A 204 0.09 21.31 -10.31
N PHE A 205 0.91 22.19 -9.74
CA PHE A 205 2.38 22.15 -9.85
C PHE A 205 3.04 21.04 -9.03
N VAL A 206 2.30 20.40 -8.12
CA VAL A 206 2.79 19.27 -7.32
C VAL A 206 2.57 17.94 -8.06
N ILE A 207 1.68 17.93 -9.07
CA ILE A 207 1.27 16.72 -9.77
C ILE A 207 2.22 16.41 -10.93
N ASN A 208 2.91 15.27 -10.84
CA ASN A 208 3.72 14.71 -11.94
C ASN A 208 3.17 13.34 -12.34
N PHE A 209 2.87 13.11 -13.62
CA PHE A 209 2.36 11.82 -14.06
C PHE A 209 3.49 10.81 -14.29
N SER A 210 3.30 9.56 -13.84
CA SER A 210 4.21 8.43 -14.06
C SER A 210 3.41 7.14 -14.32
N SER A 211 4.08 6.12 -14.86
CA SER A 211 3.54 4.75 -14.95
C SER A 211 3.39 4.08 -13.58
N ASP A 212 2.56 3.04 -13.52
CA ASP A 212 2.32 2.27 -12.29
C ASP A 212 3.56 1.52 -11.82
N LEU A 213 3.89 1.72 -10.54
CA LEU A 213 5.05 1.12 -9.88
C LEU A 213 5.02 -0.40 -9.91
N LYS A 214 3.84 -1.03 -10.03
CA LYS A 214 3.72 -2.48 -10.19
C LYS A 214 4.41 -3.00 -11.46
N TYR A 215 4.67 -2.13 -12.43
CA TYR A 215 5.39 -2.46 -13.66
C TYR A 215 6.84 -1.97 -13.65
N GLY A 216 7.30 -1.40 -12.53
CA GLY A 216 8.53 -0.60 -12.44
C GLY A 216 9.84 -1.36 -12.55
N GLU A 217 9.86 -2.69 -12.40
CA GLU A 217 11.01 -3.53 -12.71
C GLU A 217 10.57 -4.99 -12.58
N CYS A 218 10.24 -5.63 -13.71
CA CYS A 218 10.09 -7.08 -13.74
C CYS A 218 11.49 -7.64 -14.01
N ASN A 219 12.26 -7.93 -12.96
CA ASN A 219 13.46 -8.76 -13.07
C ASN A 219 13.00 -10.20 -13.30
N VAL A 220 12.48 -10.46 -14.50
CA VAL A 220 12.06 -11.79 -14.93
C VAL A 220 13.34 -12.60 -15.08
N SER A 221 13.46 -13.66 -14.28
CA SER A 221 14.56 -14.61 -14.44
C SER A 221 14.54 -15.22 -15.84
N THR A 222 15.69 -15.64 -16.35
CA THR A 222 15.80 -16.28 -17.68
C THR A 222 14.89 -17.51 -17.79
N GLU A 223 14.66 -18.20 -16.68
CA GLU A 223 13.76 -19.35 -16.54
C GLU A 223 12.28 -18.95 -16.68
N GLU A 224 11.86 -17.85 -16.03
CA GLU A 224 10.50 -17.31 -16.18
C GLU A 224 10.25 -16.80 -17.59
N VAL A 225 11.25 -16.17 -18.24
CA VAL A 225 11.14 -15.76 -19.66
C VAL A 225 10.96 -16.98 -20.57
N SER A 226 11.71 -18.06 -20.33
CA SER A 226 11.57 -19.30 -21.08
C SER A 226 10.17 -19.90 -20.90
N CYS A 227 9.69 -19.97 -19.66
CA CYS A 227 8.35 -20.49 -19.35
C CYS A 227 7.24 -19.66 -20.02
N ILE A 228 7.36 -18.32 -20.03
CA ILE A 228 6.42 -17.43 -20.73
C ILE A 228 6.46 -17.66 -22.25
N ASN A 229 7.65 -17.86 -22.83
CA ASN A 229 7.78 -18.12 -24.26
C ASN A 229 7.20 -19.48 -24.65
N ASP A 230 7.43 -20.51 -23.85
CA ASP A 230 6.82 -21.83 -24.04
C ASP A 230 5.30 -21.75 -23.93
N LEU A 231 4.78 -21.01 -22.95
CA LEU A 231 3.35 -20.78 -22.79
C LEU A 231 2.77 -20.03 -23.99
N LYS A 232 3.45 -18.98 -24.48
CA LYS A 232 3.04 -18.26 -25.70
C LYS A 232 2.98 -19.18 -26.92
N LEU A 233 3.96 -20.06 -27.10
CA LEU A 233 3.96 -21.04 -28.19
C LEU A 233 2.80 -22.04 -28.08
N GLN A 234 2.52 -22.54 -26.88
CA GLN A 234 1.40 -23.45 -26.63
C GLN A 234 0.02 -22.81 -26.85
N LEU A 235 -0.05 -21.48 -26.74
CA LEU A 235 -1.28 -20.69 -26.84
C LEU A 235 -1.45 -19.97 -28.19
N ALA A 236 -0.43 -19.91 -29.05
CA ALA A 236 -0.38 -19.08 -30.26
C ALA A 236 -1.56 -19.30 -31.25
N HIS A 237 -2.13 -20.50 -31.27
CA HIS A 237 -3.23 -20.87 -32.17
C HIS A 237 -4.55 -21.12 -31.43
N LYS A 238 -4.63 -20.76 -30.15
CA LYS A 238 -5.82 -20.94 -29.31
C LYS A 238 -6.45 -19.59 -29.00
N LYS A 239 -7.77 -19.52 -28.97
CA LYS A 239 -8.47 -18.37 -28.38
C LYS A 239 -8.31 -18.46 -26.88
N VAL A 240 -7.60 -17.49 -26.28
CA VAL A 240 -7.30 -17.47 -24.85
C VAL A 240 -8.11 -16.38 -24.18
N TRP A 241 -8.80 -16.75 -23.10
CA TRP A 241 -9.44 -15.82 -22.19
C TRP A 241 -8.66 -15.82 -20.87
N MET A 242 -8.42 -14.63 -20.32
CA MET A 242 -7.73 -14.46 -19.05
C MET A 242 -8.67 -13.77 -18.07
N ALA A 243 -8.91 -14.41 -16.93
CA ALA A 243 -9.56 -13.79 -15.79
C ALA A 243 -8.53 -13.73 -14.65
N SER A 244 -8.36 -12.57 -14.04
CA SER A 244 -7.40 -12.34 -12.96
C SER A 244 -8.01 -11.45 -11.89
N SER A 245 -7.58 -11.64 -10.64
CA SER A 245 -8.09 -10.89 -9.47
C SER A 245 -9.60 -11.06 -9.21
N ILE A 246 -10.12 -12.27 -9.41
CA ILE A 246 -11.49 -12.65 -9.00
C ILE A 246 -11.50 -12.87 -7.49
N HIS A 247 -12.47 -12.27 -6.79
CA HIS A 247 -12.65 -12.40 -5.35
C HIS A 247 -13.83 -13.34 -5.01
N SER A 248 -13.84 -13.87 -3.79
CA SER A 248 -14.92 -14.74 -3.29
C SER A 248 -16.30 -14.06 -3.42
N GLY A 249 -17.22 -14.69 -4.16
CA GLY A 249 -18.56 -14.16 -4.46
C GLY A 249 -18.71 -13.54 -5.86
N GLU A 250 -17.60 -13.28 -6.56
CA GLU A 250 -17.61 -12.94 -8.00
C GLU A 250 -17.63 -14.23 -8.88
N GLU A 251 -17.47 -15.40 -8.26
CA GLU A 251 -17.45 -16.73 -8.90
C GLU A 251 -18.87 -17.29 -9.16
N GLU A 252 -19.87 -16.89 -8.36
CA GLU A 252 -21.24 -17.44 -8.43
C GLU A 252 -22.03 -16.90 -9.64
N GLY A 253 -21.81 -17.51 -10.81
CA GLY A 253 -22.74 -17.49 -11.94
C GLY A 253 -22.15 -17.09 -13.29
N GLU A 254 -21.23 -16.13 -13.33
CA GLU A 254 -20.65 -15.64 -14.59
C GLU A 254 -19.46 -16.49 -15.07
N LEU A 255 -18.63 -16.98 -14.14
CA LEU A 255 -17.45 -17.80 -14.45
C LEU A 255 -17.79 -19.18 -15.00
N GLY A 256 -18.88 -19.81 -14.54
CA GLY A 256 -19.36 -21.07 -15.09
C GLY A 256 -19.65 -21.01 -16.60
N GLN A 257 -20.18 -19.87 -17.09
CA GLN A 257 -20.40 -19.66 -18.52
C GLN A 257 -19.09 -19.43 -19.27
N LEU A 258 -18.13 -18.74 -18.68
CA LEU A 258 -16.79 -18.59 -19.26
C LEU A 258 -16.08 -19.95 -19.37
N TYR A 259 -16.21 -20.81 -18.36
CA TYR A 259 -15.63 -22.15 -18.38
C TYR A 259 -16.28 -23.06 -19.42
N SER A 260 -17.57 -22.93 -19.71
CA SER A 260 -18.20 -23.72 -20.78
C SER A 260 -17.74 -23.30 -22.20
N LEU A 261 -17.14 -22.12 -22.33
CA LEU A 261 -16.66 -21.57 -23.60
C LEU A 261 -15.16 -21.81 -23.85
N THR A 262 -14.44 -22.41 -22.89
CA THR A 262 -13.00 -22.72 -23.01
C THR A 262 -12.73 -24.17 -22.66
N SER A 263 -11.70 -24.75 -23.29
CA SER A 263 -11.24 -26.10 -22.97
C SER A 263 -10.16 -26.12 -21.90
N ILE A 264 -9.59 -24.96 -21.55
CA ILE A 264 -8.47 -24.81 -20.63
C ILE A 264 -8.74 -23.63 -19.68
N ALA A 265 -8.53 -23.86 -18.39
CA ALA A 265 -8.62 -22.84 -17.34
C ALA A 265 -7.29 -22.74 -16.58
N VAL A 266 -6.71 -21.54 -16.49
CA VAL A 266 -5.47 -21.29 -15.71
C VAL A 266 -5.86 -20.53 -14.44
N VAL A 267 -5.64 -21.14 -13.27
CA VAL A 267 -6.09 -20.60 -11.99
C VAL A 267 -4.92 -19.91 -11.27
N GLY A 268 -4.80 -18.60 -11.49
CA GLY A 268 -3.60 -17.80 -11.23
C GLY A 268 -3.09 -17.75 -9.78
N GLY A 269 -3.94 -17.66 -8.76
CA GLY A 269 -3.43 -17.53 -7.38
C GLY A 269 -2.78 -18.80 -6.83
N SER A 270 -3.02 -19.96 -7.46
CA SER A 270 -2.33 -21.21 -7.11
C SER A 270 -0.83 -21.22 -7.47
N PHE A 271 -0.37 -20.29 -8.32
CA PHE A 271 1.04 -20.15 -8.70
C PHE A 271 1.88 -19.36 -7.69
N PHE A 272 1.26 -18.80 -6.64
CA PHE A 272 1.95 -18.01 -5.62
C PHE A 272 1.75 -18.62 -4.22
N PRO A 273 2.83 -19.01 -3.52
CA PRO A 273 2.73 -19.59 -2.18
C PRO A 273 2.06 -18.61 -1.20
N GLY A 274 0.97 -19.04 -0.56
CA GLY A 274 0.25 -18.27 0.47
C GLY A 274 -0.97 -17.49 -0.01
N LEU A 275 -1.29 -17.51 -1.31
CA LEU A 275 -2.59 -17.04 -1.81
C LEU A 275 -3.62 -18.18 -1.70
N ALA A 276 -4.32 -18.22 -0.57
CA ALA A 276 -5.40 -19.18 -0.35
C ALA A 276 -6.71 -18.65 -0.93
N GLY A 277 -7.23 -19.36 -1.93
CA GLY A 277 -8.59 -19.20 -2.40
C GLY A 277 -8.65 -19.17 -3.90
N HIS A 278 -8.81 -20.34 -4.53
CA HIS A 278 -9.45 -20.43 -5.82
C HIS A 278 -10.24 -21.73 -5.93
N ASN A 279 -11.48 -21.64 -6.38
CA ASN A 279 -12.38 -22.76 -6.54
C ASN A 279 -12.05 -23.52 -7.84
N LEU A 280 -11.25 -24.60 -7.73
CA LEU A 280 -10.91 -25.48 -8.85
C LEU A 280 -12.11 -26.30 -9.34
N SER A 281 -13.11 -26.49 -8.47
CA SER A 281 -14.17 -27.46 -8.69
C SER A 281 -15.11 -27.04 -9.82
N GLU A 282 -15.35 -25.75 -10.03
CA GLU A 282 -16.20 -25.26 -11.12
C GLU A 282 -15.58 -25.43 -12.51
N ALA A 283 -14.29 -25.11 -12.66
CA ALA A 283 -13.58 -25.31 -13.93
C ALA A 283 -13.52 -26.80 -14.30
N ALA A 284 -13.26 -27.66 -13.31
CA ALA A 284 -13.27 -29.11 -13.50
C ALA A 284 -14.69 -29.64 -13.83
N ALA A 285 -15.72 -29.14 -13.13
CA ALA A 285 -17.11 -29.51 -13.38
C ALA A 285 -17.61 -29.08 -14.77
N ALA A 286 -17.09 -27.96 -15.30
CA ALA A 286 -17.34 -27.49 -16.66
C ALA A 286 -16.53 -28.25 -17.73
N GLY A 287 -15.69 -29.21 -17.35
CA GLY A 287 -14.89 -30.02 -18.28
C GLY A 287 -13.62 -29.35 -18.78
N CYS A 288 -13.16 -28.26 -18.16
CA CYS A 288 -11.89 -27.63 -18.49
C CYS A 288 -10.71 -28.50 -18.03
N ALA A 289 -9.63 -28.52 -18.83
CA ALA A 289 -8.31 -28.88 -18.30
C ALA A 289 -7.81 -27.73 -17.40
N VAL A 290 -7.65 -28.00 -16.11
CA VAL A 290 -7.28 -26.97 -15.12
C VAL A 290 -5.77 -26.97 -14.89
N PHE A 291 -5.13 -25.83 -15.16
CA PHE A 291 -3.73 -25.56 -14.84
C PHE A 291 -3.62 -24.78 -13.54
N THR A 292 -2.90 -25.35 -12.58
CA THR A 292 -2.64 -24.76 -11.27
C THR A 292 -1.14 -24.72 -11.00
N GLY A 293 -0.71 -23.85 -10.09
CA GLY A 293 0.65 -23.89 -9.56
C GLY A 293 0.90 -25.13 -8.70
N LYS A 294 2.17 -25.32 -8.33
CA LYS A 294 2.59 -26.42 -7.44
C LYS A 294 2.02 -26.16 -6.04
N ASN A 295 1.29 -27.14 -5.51
CA ASN A 295 0.89 -27.19 -4.10
C ASN A 295 2.12 -27.15 -3.18
#